data_AF-A0A661BW40-F1
#
_entry.id   AF-A0A661BW40-F1
#
_cell.length_a   1.000
_cell.length_b   1.000
_cell.length_c   1.000
_cell.angle_alpha   90.00
_cell.angle_beta   90.00
_cell.angle_gamma   90.00
#
_symmetry.space_group_name_H-M   'P 1'
#
loop_
_entity.id
_entity.type
_entity.pdbx_description
1 polymer ?
#
loop_
_entity_poly.entity_id
_entity_poly.type
_entity_poly.pdbx_seq_one_letter_code
_entity_poly.pdbx_strand_id
1 'polypeptide(L)'
;MNMKIKTNVAYLIASLVLCLGLTACKTNSSIPQQITSLNINCPTQEVEISNETDALNGEQTWTAKCGGKTYFCNYFPESGSNCYEITE
;
A
#
# COMPACT_ATOMS: atom_id res chain seq x y z
N MET A 1 2.16 51.80 10.93
CA MET A 1 1.33 50.88 10.14
C MET A 1 2.04 49.53 10.01
N ASN A 2 2.10 48.68 11.05
CA ASN A 2 2.94 47.46 11.02
C ASN A 2 2.45 46.29 11.90
N MET A 3 1.23 46.34 12.45
CA MET A 3 0.76 45.29 13.37
C MET A 3 -0.17 44.26 12.71
N LYS A 4 -1.03 44.66 11.75
CA LYS A 4 -1.94 43.74 11.03
C LYS A 4 -1.21 42.77 10.07
N ILE A 5 -0.07 43.18 9.52
CA ILE A 5 0.71 42.37 8.56
C ILE A 5 1.35 41.16 9.24
N LYS A 6 1.87 41.33 10.47
CA LYS A 6 2.55 40.27 11.23
C LYS A 6 1.59 39.15 11.64
N THR A 7 0.34 39.48 11.95
CA THR A 7 -0.69 38.51 12.35
C THR A 7 -1.12 37.63 11.18
N ASN A 8 -1.26 38.18 9.97
CA ASN A 8 -1.67 37.41 8.79
C ASN A 8 -0.58 36.44 8.29
N VAL A 9 0.70 36.80 8.45
CA VAL A 9 1.83 35.92 8.09
C VAL A 9 1.92 34.73 9.06
N ALA A 10 1.66 34.93 10.35
CA ALA A 10 1.64 33.86 11.33
C ALA A 10 0.53 32.82 11.05
N TYR A 11 -0.66 33.26 10.61
CA TYR A 11 -1.75 32.36 10.22
C TYR A 11 -1.44 31.55 8.95
N LEU A 12 -0.78 32.17 7.96
CA LEU A 12 -0.35 31.48 6.74
C LEU A 12 0.71 30.41 7.03
N ILE A 13 1.68 30.70 7.90
CA ILE A 13 2.71 29.73 8.29
C ILE A 13 2.09 28.59 9.11
N ALA A 14 1.16 28.87 10.02
CA ALA A 14 0.46 27.85 10.80
C ALA A 14 -0.39 26.91 9.92
N SER A 15 -1.04 27.45 8.89
CA SER A 15 -1.79 26.64 7.90
C SER A 15 -0.89 25.75 7.06
N LEU A 16 0.32 26.21 6.69
CA LEU A 16 1.25 25.44 5.86
C LEU A 16 1.87 24.27 6.63
N VAL A 17 2.15 24.44 7.93
CA VAL A 17 2.67 23.38 8.80
C VAL A 17 1.62 22.29 9.07
N LEU A 18 0.33 22.65 9.11
CA LEU A 18 -0.76 21.69 9.32
C LEU A 18 -0.98 20.76 8.11
N CYS A 19 -0.77 21.26 6.88
CA CYS A 19 -0.87 20.44 5.67
C CYS A 19 0.27 19.42 5.50
N LEU A 20 1.46 19.71 6.03
CA LEU A 20 2.62 18.81 5.95
C LEU A 20 2.57 17.65 6.96
N GLY A 21 1.70 17.73 7.98
CA GLY A 21 1.54 16.68 8.99
C GLY A 21 0.63 15.51 8.59
N LEU A 22 -0.13 15.63 7.49
CA LEU A 22 -1.11 14.63 7.07
C LEU A 22 -0.57 13.64 6.02
N THR A 23 0.65 13.85 5.51
CA THR A 23 1.35 12.86 4.68
C THR A 23 2.10 11.84 5.54
N ALA A 24 1.46 11.35 6.61
CA ALA A 24 1.86 10.08 7.23
C ALA A 24 1.58 8.98 6.20
N CYS A 25 2.48 8.87 5.22
CA CYS A 25 2.38 7.99 4.09
C CYS A 25 2.22 6.54 4.56
N LYS A 26 1.40 5.79 3.85
CA LYS A 26 1.14 4.36 3.98
C LYS A 26 2.45 3.55 3.94
N THR A 27 3.19 3.46 5.05
CA THR A 27 4.43 2.66 5.11
C THR A 27 4.15 1.20 5.51
N ASN A 28 2.92 0.87 5.92
CA ASN A 28 2.53 -0.51 6.20
C ASN A 28 2.00 -1.17 4.92
N SER A 29 2.92 -1.68 4.09
CA SER A 29 2.53 -2.64 3.04
C SER A 29 2.10 -3.94 3.70
N SER A 30 0.96 -4.50 3.28
CA SER A 30 0.48 -5.78 3.82
C SER A 30 1.43 -6.93 3.44
N ILE A 31 1.39 -8.05 4.18
CA ILE A 31 2.16 -9.24 3.85
C ILE A 31 1.84 -9.73 2.42
N PRO A 32 0.56 -9.84 1.99
CA PRO A 32 0.23 -10.17 0.60
C PRO A 32 0.86 -9.23 -0.44
N GLN A 33 0.92 -7.92 -0.17
CA GLN A 33 1.57 -6.97 -1.08
C GLN A 33 3.08 -7.22 -1.20
N GLN A 34 3.74 -7.47 -0.07
CA GLN A 34 5.18 -7.76 -0.05
C GLN A 34 5.50 -9.08 -0.75
N ILE A 35 4.72 -10.14 -0.47
CA ILE A 35 4.87 -11.45 -1.13
C ILE A 35 4.67 -11.30 -2.63
N THR A 36 3.61 -10.62 -3.06
CA THR A 36 3.33 -10.39 -4.48
C THR A 36 4.50 -9.65 -5.13
N SER A 37 4.92 -8.53 -4.54
CA SER A 37 6.03 -7.71 -5.03
C SER A 37 7.28 -8.54 -5.33
N LEU A 38 7.65 -9.44 -4.41
CA LEU A 38 8.79 -10.34 -4.55
C LEU A 38 8.61 -11.40 -5.64
N ASN A 39 7.41 -11.98 -5.77
CA ASN A 39 7.15 -13.07 -6.73
C ASN A 39 7.05 -12.58 -8.17
N ILE A 40 6.47 -11.39 -8.40
CA ILE A 40 6.19 -10.88 -9.75
C ILE A 40 7.04 -9.65 -10.13
N ASN A 41 8.02 -9.30 -9.29
CA ASN A 41 8.90 -8.14 -9.47
C ASN A 41 8.14 -6.83 -9.73
N CYS A 42 7.11 -6.59 -8.92
CA CYS A 42 6.27 -5.39 -8.97
C CYS A 42 6.56 -4.50 -7.75
N PRO A 43 6.67 -3.17 -7.86
CA PRO A 43 6.79 -2.31 -6.70
C PRO A 43 5.61 -2.49 -5.74
N THR A 44 5.86 -2.66 -4.44
CA THR A 44 4.81 -2.93 -3.44
C THR A 44 3.68 -1.89 -3.44
N GLN A 45 3.99 -0.64 -3.79
CA GLN A 45 3.04 0.46 -3.86
C GLN A 45 2.10 0.37 -5.08
N GLU A 46 2.46 -0.40 -6.10
CA GLU A 46 1.68 -0.66 -7.31
C GLU A 46 0.87 -1.96 -7.23
N VAL A 47 1.01 -2.71 -6.12
CA VAL A 47 0.26 -3.94 -5.89
C VAL A 47 -1.10 -3.64 -5.26
N GLU A 48 -2.16 -3.94 -6.00
CA GLU A 48 -3.53 -3.92 -5.51
C GLU A 48 -3.97 -5.35 -5.15
N ILE A 49 -4.43 -5.56 -3.92
CA ILE A 49 -4.87 -6.88 -3.43
C ILE A 49 -6.40 -6.92 -3.38
N SER A 50 -6.97 -8.08 -3.70
CA SER A 50 -8.39 -8.37 -3.65
C SER A 50 -8.65 -9.86 -3.36
N ASN A 51 -9.88 -10.21 -2.97
CA ASN A 51 -10.30 -11.59 -2.73
C ASN A 51 -9.38 -12.39 -1.78
N GLU A 52 -8.92 -11.74 -0.72
CA GLU A 52 -8.11 -12.39 0.32
C GLU A 52 -8.93 -13.45 1.05
N THR A 53 -8.36 -14.65 1.20
CA THR A 53 -8.95 -15.77 1.94
C THR A 53 -7.88 -16.39 2.83
N ASP A 54 -8.15 -16.42 4.13
CA ASP A 54 -7.31 -17.05 5.15
C ASP A 54 -7.93 -18.35 5.64
N ALA A 55 -7.13 -19.40 5.74
CA ALA A 55 -7.51 -20.67 6.34
C ALA A 55 -6.93 -20.82 7.75
N LEU A 56 -7.61 -21.60 8.61
CA LEU A 56 -7.21 -21.80 10.02
C LEU A 56 -5.85 -22.52 10.18
N ASN A 57 -5.38 -23.19 9.14
CA ASN A 57 -4.06 -23.82 9.07
C ASN A 57 -2.93 -22.85 8.67
N GLY A 58 -3.23 -21.56 8.47
CA GLY A 58 -2.27 -20.53 8.08
C GLY A 58 -2.00 -20.45 6.58
N GLU A 59 -2.77 -21.17 5.75
CA GLU A 59 -2.77 -20.98 4.31
C GLU A 59 -3.52 -19.71 3.94
N GLN A 60 -3.02 -19.00 2.92
CA GLN A 60 -3.64 -17.78 2.42
C GLN A 60 -3.69 -17.80 0.90
N THR A 61 -4.76 -17.24 0.34
CA THR A 61 -4.88 -17.00 -1.10
C THR A 61 -5.42 -15.60 -1.35
N TRP A 62 -5.01 -14.98 -2.45
CA TRP A 62 -5.48 -13.66 -2.85
C TRP A 62 -5.31 -13.43 -4.34
N THR A 63 -6.03 -12.45 -4.87
CA THR A 63 -5.85 -11.94 -6.22
C THR A 63 -5.09 -10.62 -6.16
N ALA A 64 -4.01 -10.49 -6.93
CA ALA A 64 -3.25 -9.26 -7.03
C ALA A 64 -3.36 -8.65 -8.43
N LYS A 65 -3.42 -7.32 -8.52
CA LYS A 65 -3.26 -6.58 -9.77
C LYS A 65 -2.00 -5.73 -9.72
N CYS A 66 -1.22 -5.77 -10.78
CA CYS A 66 -0.05 -4.91 -10.97
C CYS A 66 0.20 -4.69 -12.47
N GLY A 67 0.48 -3.44 -12.87
CA GLY A 67 0.83 -3.12 -14.25
C GLY A 67 -0.22 -3.52 -15.29
N GLY A 68 -1.51 -3.53 -14.91
CA GLY A 68 -2.62 -3.94 -15.76
C GLY A 68 -2.80 -5.46 -15.94
N LYS A 69 -2.01 -6.26 -15.22
CA LYS A 69 -2.12 -7.73 -15.18
C LYS A 69 -2.74 -8.19 -13.87
N THR A 70 -3.43 -9.32 -13.93
CA THR A 70 -4.06 -9.97 -12.77
C THR A 70 -3.31 -11.26 -12.44
N TYR A 71 -3.07 -11.51 -11.16
CA TYR A 71 -2.35 -12.65 -10.65
C TYR A 71 -3.17 -13.33 -9.55
N PHE A 72 -3.15 -14.66 -9.55
CA PHE A 72 -3.58 -15.43 -8.39
C PHE A 72 -2.34 -15.81 -7.57
N CYS A 73 -2.41 -15.53 -6.27
CA CYS A 73 -1.33 -15.78 -5.34
C CYS A 73 -1.78 -16.70 -4.20
N ASN A 74 -0.83 -17.47 -3.69
CA ASN A 74 -1.02 -18.34 -2.54
C ASN A 74 0.20 -18.30 -1.62
N TYR A 75 -0.04 -18.58 -0.35
CA TYR A 75 0.96 -18.83 0.67
C TYR A 75 0.59 -20.10 1.44
N PHE A 76 1.53 -21.03 1.49
CA PHE A 76 1.46 -22.28 2.24
C PHE A 76 2.62 -22.28 3.25
N PRO A 77 2.38 -22.44 4.57
CA PRO A 77 3.44 -22.41 5.58
C PRO A 77 4.58 -23.41 5.33
N GLU A 78 4.26 -24.56 4.73
CA GLU A 78 5.24 -25.63 4.47
C GLU A 78 5.91 -25.53 3.08
N SER A 79 5.29 -24.84 2.12
CA SER A 79 5.73 -24.81 0.71
C SER A 79 6.12 -23.42 0.20
N GLY A 80 5.94 -22.37 1.02
CA GLY A 80 6.23 -20.99 0.66
C GLY A 80 5.08 -20.33 -0.10
N SER A 81 5.41 -19.30 -0.88
CA SER A 81 4.45 -18.50 -1.64
C SER A 81 4.68 -18.61 -3.15
N ASN A 82 3.62 -18.48 -3.93
CA ASN A 82 3.72 -18.37 -5.39
C ASN A 82 2.62 -17.45 -5.94
N CYS A 83 2.91 -16.79 -7.06
CA CYS A 83 1.95 -15.96 -7.81
C CYS A 83 2.05 -16.30 -9.30
N TYR A 84 0.91 -16.47 -9.97
CA TYR A 84 0.87 -16.72 -11.40
C TYR A 84 -0.19 -15.85 -12.08
N GLU A 85 0.11 -15.43 -13.32
CA GLU A 85 -0.77 -14.58 -14.12
C GLU A 85 -2.04 -15.36 -14.49
N ILE A 86 -3.20 -14.70 -14.37
CA ILE A 86 -4.50 -15.23 -14.79
C ILE A 86 -5.15 -14.30 -15.80
N THR A 87 -5.88 -14.87 -16.75
CA THR A 87 -6.72 -14.12 -17.70
C THR A 87 -8.13 -14.06 -17.13
N GLU A 88 -8.71 -12.86 -17.05
CA GLU A 88 -10.13 -12.67 -16.72
C GLU A 88 -11.05 -13.24 -17.82
#